data_AF-A0A8K1FX53-F1
#
_entry.id   AF-A0A8K1FX53-F1
#
_cell.length_a   1.000
_cell.length_b   1.000
_cell.length_c   1.000
_cell.angle_alpha   90.00
_cell.angle_beta   90.00
_cell.angle_gamma   90.00
#
_symmetry.space_group_name_H-M   'P 1'
#
loop_
_entity.id
_entity.type
_entity.pdbx_description
1 polymer ?
#
loop_
_entity_poly.entity_id
_entity_poly.type
_entity_poly.pdbx_seq_one_letter_code
_entity_poly.pdbx_strand_id
1 'polypeptide(L)'
;MGDTRECEVSEDSSGEAELEQEVSDLEDARELHPGLVLSRAAQGRNLPLMAEALAHGADINWVNDEDESKTPLIQAVSGGSLIACEFLLQNGADVNQRDSRGRAPLHHATYLGHTG
;
A
#
# COMPACT_ATOMS: atom_id res chain seq x y z
N MET A 1 33.76 -20.32 25.44
CA MET A 1 32.64 -19.84 26.28
C MET A 1 33.01 -18.44 26.71
N GLY A 2 32.25 -17.38 26.46
CA GLY A 2 30.89 -17.22 25.97
C GLY A 2 30.51 -15.83 26.48
N ASP A 3 30.26 -14.90 25.58
CA ASP A 3 29.76 -13.58 25.97
C ASP A 3 28.36 -13.44 25.37
N THR A 4 27.40 -13.43 26.29
CA THR A 4 25.97 -13.42 26.06
C THR A 4 25.50 -11.99 25.85
N ARG A 5 24.80 -11.78 24.74
CA ARG A 5 23.63 -10.90 24.55
C ARG A 5 23.59 -9.61 25.38
N GLU A 6 23.71 -8.49 24.68
CA GLU A 6 22.96 -7.28 25.02
C GLU A 6 22.03 -7.02 23.82
N CYS A 7 20.73 -7.26 24.02
CA CYS A 7 19.69 -6.83 23.11
C CYS A 7 19.52 -5.33 23.31
N GLU A 8 19.94 -4.51 22.34
CA GLU A 8 19.56 -3.10 22.32
C GLU A 8 18.15 -2.99 21.73
N VAL A 9 17.18 -3.02 22.64
CA VAL A 9 15.82 -2.57 22.43
C VAL A 9 15.85 -1.08 22.11
N SER A 10 15.61 -0.72 20.87
CA SER A 10 15.32 0.68 20.51
C SER A 10 13.83 0.90 20.73
N GLU A 11 13.55 1.65 21.80
CA GLU A 11 12.23 2.03 22.28
C GLU A 11 11.50 2.94 21.28
N ASP A 12 10.22 2.63 21.10
CA ASP A 12 9.08 3.53 20.86
C ASP A 12 9.33 4.84 20.10
N SER A 13 9.00 4.84 18.80
CA SER A 13 8.43 6.03 18.17
C SER A 13 6.95 5.78 17.97
N SER A 14 6.19 6.01 19.04
CA SER A 14 4.81 6.50 19.00
C SER A 14 4.65 7.54 17.89
N GLY A 15 4.14 7.07 16.77
CA GLY A 15 3.46 7.89 15.79
C GLY A 15 2.11 7.24 15.64
N GLU A 16 1.12 7.79 16.33
CA GLU A 16 -0.28 7.52 16.06
C GLU A 16 -0.51 7.76 14.57
N ALA A 17 -0.67 6.71 13.78
CA ALA A 17 -1.38 6.85 12.52
C ALA A 17 -2.86 6.84 12.92
N GLU A 18 -3.31 7.99 13.43
CA GLU A 18 -4.65 8.45 13.10
C GLU A 18 -4.72 8.40 11.57
N LEU A 19 -5.27 7.30 11.05
CA LEU A 19 -5.68 7.21 9.65
C LEU A 19 -6.89 8.13 9.57
N GLU A 20 -6.59 9.42 9.44
CA GLU A 20 -7.55 10.47 9.24
C GLU A 20 -8.45 10.08 8.07
N GLN A 21 -9.70 9.97 8.46
CA GLN A 21 -10.84 9.56 7.71
C GLN A 21 -11.23 10.72 6.79
N GLU A 22 -10.49 10.93 5.71
CA GLU A 22 -10.89 11.88 4.66
C GLU A 22 -11.40 11.13 3.42
N VAL A 23 -12.63 10.66 3.57
CA VAL A 23 -13.57 10.48 2.47
C VAL A 23 -14.02 11.88 2.06
N SER A 24 -13.33 12.50 1.10
CA SER A 24 -13.84 13.70 0.41
C SER A 24 -13.84 13.46 -1.10
N ASP A 25 -15.06 13.37 -1.63
CA ASP A 25 -15.46 13.68 -3.00
C ASP A 25 -15.11 12.67 -4.11
N LEU A 26 -15.96 11.65 -4.15
CA LEU A 26 -16.41 11.02 -5.40
C LEU A 26 -17.05 12.09 -6.30
N GLU A 27 -16.41 12.51 -7.40
CA GLU A 27 -17.08 13.00 -8.63
C GLU A 27 -16.07 13.43 -9.70
N ASP A 28 -15.26 12.49 -10.22
CA ASP A 28 -14.99 12.39 -11.68
C ASP A 28 -14.11 11.18 -12.00
N ALA A 29 -14.64 9.97 -11.80
CA ALA A 29 -13.93 8.72 -12.12
C ALA A 29 -13.53 8.60 -13.61
N ARG A 30 -13.99 9.51 -14.47
CA ARG A 30 -13.68 9.55 -15.91
C ARG A 30 -12.43 10.35 -16.24
N GLU A 31 -11.92 11.18 -15.31
CA GLU A 31 -10.67 11.95 -15.49
C GLU A 31 -9.51 11.46 -14.60
N LEU A 32 -9.77 10.53 -13.67
CA LEU A 32 -8.72 10.00 -12.80
C LEU A 32 -7.76 9.11 -13.58
N HIS A 33 -6.46 9.34 -13.39
CA HIS A 33 -5.40 8.52 -13.98
C HIS A 33 -5.64 7.02 -13.67
N PRO A 34 -5.50 6.10 -14.63
CA PRO A 34 -5.75 4.67 -14.40
C PRO A 34 -4.99 4.09 -13.21
N GLY A 35 -3.76 4.56 -12.96
CA GLY A 35 -2.99 4.19 -11.78
C GLY A 35 -3.59 4.65 -10.45
N LEU A 36 -4.21 5.83 -10.42
CA LEU A 36 -4.93 6.32 -9.24
C LEU A 36 -6.18 5.50 -8.97
N VAL A 37 -6.89 5.11 -10.03
CA VAL A 37 -8.04 4.19 -9.96
C VAL A 37 -7.62 2.85 -9.37
N LEU A 38 -6.53 2.26 -9.87
CA LEU A 38 -5.98 1.01 -9.34
C LEU A 38 -5.59 1.13 -7.85
N SER A 39 -4.93 2.22 -7.49
CA SER A 39 -4.48 2.52 -6.12
C SER A 39 -5.65 2.61 -5.13
N ARG A 40 -6.69 3.38 -5.46
CA ARG A 40 -7.93 3.48 -4.64
C ARG A 40 -8.70 2.17 -4.59
N ALA A 41 -8.76 1.45 -5.71
CA ALA A 41 -9.42 0.14 -5.77
C ALA A 41 -8.74 -0.89 -4.89
N ALA A 42 -7.41 -0.88 -4.86
CA ALA A 42 -6.60 -1.74 -4.00
C ALA A 42 -6.89 -1.47 -2.52
N GLN A 43 -6.92 -0.20 -2.11
CA GLN A 43 -7.28 0.20 -0.74
C GLN A 43 -8.72 -0.20 -0.39
N GLY A 44 -9.66 0.03 -1.31
CA GLY A 44 -11.08 -0.31 -1.16
C GLY A 44 -11.43 -1.78 -1.34
N ARG A 45 -10.44 -2.65 -1.57
CA ARG A 45 -10.59 -4.10 -1.79
C ARG A 45 -11.49 -4.45 -2.98
N ASN A 46 -11.52 -3.61 -4.00
CA ASN A 46 -12.40 -3.72 -5.16
C ASN A 46 -11.66 -4.37 -6.35
N LEU A 47 -11.56 -5.70 -6.34
CA LEU A 47 -10.89 -6.46 -7.41
C LEU A 47 -11.46 -6.19 -8.81
N PRO A 48 -12.80 -6.12 -9.02
CA PRO A 48 -13.35 -5.77 -10.34
C PRO A 48 -12.80 -4.45 -10.88
N LEU A 49 -12.74 -3.42 -10.04
CA LEU A 49 -12.26 -2.09 -10.43
C LEU A 49 -10.73 -2.07 -10.62
N MET A 50 -9.98 -2.89 -9.88
CA MET A 50 -8.55 -3.12 -10.12
C MET A 50 -8.31 -3.77 -11.49
N ALA A 51 -9.09 -4.79 -11.84
CA ALA A 51 -8.99 -5.47 -13.13
C ALA A 51 -9.37 -4.54 -14.29
N GLU A 52 -10.42 -3.74 -14.12
CA GLU A 52 -10.81 -2.71 -15.09
C GLU A 52 -9.71 -1.67 -15.28
N ALA A 53 -9.12 -1.14 -14.20
CA ALA A 53 -8.01 -0.19 -14.27
C ALA A 53 -6.80 -0.76 -15.06
N LEU A 54 -6.41 -2.01 -14.78
CA LEU A 54 -5.33 -2.68 -15.52
C LEU A 54 -5.68 -2.88 -17.00
N ALA A 55 -6.94 -3.23 -17.31
CA ALA A 55 -7.42 -3.34 -18.69
C ALA A 55 -7.39 -1.99 -19.44
N HIS A 56 -7.53 -0.88 -18.71
CA HIS A 56 -7.38 0.48 -19.23
C HIS A 56 -5.93 1.01 -19.21
N GLY A 57 -4.94 0.14 -18.96
CA GLY A 57 -3.52 0.51 -19.02
C GLY A 57 -2.97 1.15 -17.74
N ALA A 58 -3.61 0.91 -16.59
CA ALA A 58 -2.99 1.25 -15.31
C ALA A 58 -1.67 0.51 -15.14
N ASP A 59 -0.64 1.25 -14.72
CA ASP A 59 0.62 0.65 -14.29
C ASP A 59 0.43 0.00 -12.91
N ILE A 60 0.79 -1.28 -12.80
CA ILE A 60 0.70 -2.07 -11.57
C ILE A 60 1.59 -1.48 -10.46
N ASN A 61 2.67 -0.81 -10.85
CA ASN A 61 3.66 -0.17 -9.98
C ASN A 61 3.53 1.35 -9.97
N TRP A 62 2.36 1.86 -10.39
CA TRP A 62 2.10 3.29 -10.39
C TRP A 62 2.30 3.88 -9.00
N VAL A 63 2.83 5.10 -8.92
CA VAL A 63 3.03 5.80 -7.67
C VAL A 63 2.17 7.05 -7.64
N ASN A 64 1.51 7.28 -6.50
CA ASN A 64 0.78 8.52 -6.29
C ASN A 64 1.69 9.58 -5.67
N ASP A 65 2.19 10.52 -6.46
CA ASP A 65 3.04 11.60 -5.93
C ASP A 65 2.33 12.49 -4.90
N GLU A 66 1.00 12.54 -4.92
CA GLU A 66 0.21 13.28 -3.92
C GLU A 66 0.03 12.51 -2.61
N ASP A 67 0.12 11.18 -2.63
CA ASP A 67 -0.05 10.31 -1.46
C ASP A 67 1.24 9.54 -1.16
N GLU A 68 2.29 10.30 -0.86
CA GLU A 68 3.59 9.79 -0.42
C GLU A 68 4.26 8.80 -1.38
N SER A 69 3.98 8.88 -2.68
CA SER A 69 4.45 7.91 -3.68
C SER A 69 4.08 6.45 -3.32
N LYS A 70 2.94 6.24 -2.65
CA LYS A 70 2.45 4.89 -2.34
C LYS A 70 2.06 4.16 -3.61
N THR A 71 2.47 2.90 -3.69
CA THR A 71 2.08 1.97 -4.76
C THR A 71 0.72 1.34 -4.48
N PRO A 72 0.02 0.80 -5.49
CA PRO A 72 -1.19 0.01 -5.29
C PRO A 72 -1.01 -1.11 -4.27
N LEU A 73 0.18 -1.72 -4.21
CA LEU A 73 0.46 -2.78 -3.25
C LEU A 73 0.52 -2.25 -1.82
N ILE A 74 1.13 -1.08 -1.59
CA ILE A 74 1.10 -0.42 -0.28
C ILE A 74 -0.34 -0.08 0.10
N GLN A 75 -1.15 0.40 -0.84
CA GLN A 75 -2.56 0.69 -0.57
C GLN A 75 -3.39 -0.55 -0.22
N ALA A 76 -3.16 -1.68 -0.90
CA ALA A 76 -3.81 -2.94 -0.56
C ALA A 76 -3.46 -3.40 0.87
N VAL A 77 -2.21 -3.20 1.28
CA VAL A 77 -1.75 -3.46 2.65
C VAL A 77 -2.42 -2.52 3.64
N SER A 78 -2.54 -1.22 3.31
CA SER A 78 -3.29 -0.23 4.11
C SER A 78 -4.77 -0.58 4.23
N GLY A 79 -5.38 -1.11 3.18
CA GLY A 79 -6.75 -1.61 3.18
C GLY A 79 -6.94 -2.97 3.87
N GLY A 80 -5.86 -3.61 4.32
CA GLY A 80 -5.88 -4.92 4.97
C GLY A 80 -6.41 -6.05 4.09
N SER A 81 -6.28 -5.92 2.77
CA SER A 81 -6.83 -6.90 1.84
C SER A 81 -5.75 -7.84 1.30
N LEU A 82 -5.64 -9.02 1.93
CA LEU A 82 -4.74 -10.06 1.43
C LEU A 82 -5.04 -10.43 -0.02
N ILE A 83 -6.32 -10.51 -0.39
CA ILE A 83 -6.73 -10.84 -1.76
C ILE A 83 -6.32 -9.75 -2.76
N ALA A 84 -6.42 -8.47 -2.39
CA ALA A 84 -5.94 -7.38 -3.26
C ALA A 84 -4.41 -7.43 -3.38
N CYS A 85 -3.69 -7.72 -2.29
CA CYS A 85 -2.24 -7.93 -2.34
C CYS A 85 -1.89 -9.08 -3.29
N GLU A 86 -2.50 -10.26 -3.13
CA GLU A 86 -2.29 -11.42 -3.99
C GLU A 86 -2.57 -11.10 -5.47
N PHE A 87 -3.68 -10.42 -5.75
CA PHE A 87 -4.03 -10.00 -7.10
C PHE A 87 -2.94 -9.11 -7.71
N LEU A 88 -2.45 -8.11 -6.98
CA LEU A 88 -1.41 -7.22 -7.46
C LEU A 88 -0.09 -7.96 -7.69
N LEU A 89 0.28 -8.86 -6.79
CA LEU A 89 1.49 -9.68 -6.89
C LEU A 89 1.45 -10.62 -8.10
N GLN A 90 0.29 -11.25 -8.34
CA GLN A 90 0.09 -12.10 -9.52
C GLN A 90 0.17 -11.31 -10.83
N ASN A 91 -0.13 -10.02 -10.80
CA ASN A 91 0.00 -9.11 -11.94
C ASN A 91 1.37 -8.40 -12.01
N GLY A 92 2.35 -8.80 -11.20
CA GLY A 92 3.73 -8.30 -11.29
C GLY A 92 4.04 -7.04 -10.48
N ALA A 93 3.27 -6.75 -9.44
CA ALA A 93 3.60 -5.68 -8.51
C ALA A 93 4.97 -5.93 -7.83
N ASP A 94 5.80 -4.88 -7.73
CA ASP A 94 7.10 -4.94 -7.05
C ASP A 94 6.91 -4.85 -5.53
N VAL A 95 7.26 -5.94 -4.84
CA VAL A 95 7.22 -6.04 -3.37
C VAL A 95 8.25 -5.18 -2.67
N ASN A 96 9.28 -4.71 -3.38
CA ASN A 96 10.39 -3.95 -2.82
C ASN A 96 10.30 -2.45 -3.09
N GLN A 97 9.34 -2.01 -3.92
CA GLN A 97 9.19 -0.60 -4.24
C GLN A 97 8.85 0.20 -2.98
N ARG A 98 9.56 1.30 -2.79
CA ARG A 98 9.48 2.11 -1.57
C ARG A 98 8.63 3.36 -1.82
N ASP A 99 7.87 3.74 -0.81
CA ASP A 99 7.20 5.05 -0.76
C ASP A 99 8.23 6.19 -0.58
N SER A 100 7.75 7.43 -0.57
CA SER A 100 8.58 8.64 -0.39
C SER A 100 9.30 8.69 0.97
N ARG A 101 8.82 7.91 1.96
CA ARG A 101 9.46 7.74 3.27
C ARG A 101 10.47 6.58 3.30
N GLY A 102 10.71 5.94 2.16
CA GLY A 102 11.64 4.81 2.05
C GLY A 102 11.08 3.49 2.58
N ARG A 103 9.77 3.39 2.83
CA ARG A 103 9.11 2.19 3.36
C ARG A 103 8.62 1.30 2.22
N ALA A 104 9.02 0.04 2.24
CA ALA A 104 8.47 -1.00 1.36
C ALA A 104 7.11 -1.52 1.89
N PRO A 105 6.28 -2.18 1.05
CA PRO A 105 5.01 -2.79 1.46
C PRO A 105 5.08 -3.60 2.75
N LEU A 106 6.15 -4.36 2.96
CA LEU A 106 6.32 -5.16 4.18
C LEU A 106 6.43 -4.29 5.45
N HIS A 107 7.05 -3.11 5.38
CA HIS A 107 7.13 -2.20 6.53
C HIS A 107 5.73 -1.70 6.91
N HIS A 108 4.89 -1.41 5.92
CA HIS A 108 3.49 -1.06 6.14
C HIS A 108 2.71 -2.22 6.76
N ALA A 109 2.92 -3.44 6.28
CA ALA A 109 2.27 -4.63 6.82
C ALA A 109 2.65 -4.88 8.29
N THR A 110 3.93 -4.71 8.64
CA THR A 110 4.40 -4.83 10.03
C THR A 110 3.83 -3.75 10.94
N TYR A 111 3.75 -2.51 10.45
CA TYR A 111 3.21 -1.38 11.22
C TYR A 111 1.70 -1.55 11.48
N LEU A 112 0.97 -2.09 10.50
CA LEU A 112 -0.48 -2.33 10.60
C LEU A 112 -0.84 -3.67 11.27
N GLY A 113 0.15 -4.48 11.65
CA GLY A 113 -0.10 -5.80 12.25
C GLY A 113 -0.58 -6.88 11.28
N HIS A 114 -0.42 -6.67 9.97
CA HIS A 114 -0.77 -7.62 8.90
C HIS A 114 0.40 -8.58 8.61
N THR A 115 0.76 -9.44 9.58
CA THR A 115 1.92 -10.35 9.47
C THR A 115 1.58 -11.80 9.13
N GLY A 116 0.33 -12.10 8.76
CA GLY A 116 -0.22 -13.46 8.63
C GLY A 116 -0.60 -13.84 7.21
#